data_AF-A0A1M5V6W8-F1
#
_entry.id   AF-A0A1M5V6W8-F1
#
_cell.length_a   1.000
_cell.length_b   1.000
_cell.length_c   1.000
_cell.angle_alpha   90.00
_cell.angle_beta   90.00
_cell.angle_gamma   90.00
#
_symmetry.space_group_name_H-M   'P 1'
#
loop_
_entity.id
_entity.type
_entity.pdbx_description
1 polymer ?
#
loop_
_entity_poly.entity_id
_entity_poly.type
_entity_poly.pdbx_seq_one_letter_code
_entity_poly.pdbx_strand_id
1 'polypeptide(L)'
;MDERILKIDKIQLEYIEISLSPSILDLSKENIILILNDKNLYNYNIRDISGGSGQKYKIIPVSKFNRYDSMSIQIRYEDTLSNTVKSYVCKYIKNNTDMTIRIMQNVSGLYKITLTDINELSYDVESKTFIVSLPLNIENCSATLQGGEIYHVGENIVIDVVLRDTKGNLVPDGNYLVQIKWDKY
;
A
#
# COMPACT_ATOMS: atom_id res chain seq x y z
N MET A 1 17.31 28.95 9.69
CA MET A 1 15.96 28.77 10.26
C MET A 1 15.81 27.29 10.46
N ASP A 2 15.69 26.84 11.71
CA ASP A 2 15.46 25.42 11.98
C ASP A 2 14.06 25.06 11.52
N GLU A 3 13.97 24.14 10.56
CA GLU A 3 12.70 23.70 10.00
C GLU A 3 11.98 22.85 11.04
N ARG A 4 10.76 23.24 11.41
CA ARG A 4 9.91 22.41 12.28
C ARG A 4 9.12 21.43 11.43
N ILE A 5 9.34 20.14 11.67
CA ILE A 5 8.68 19.04 10.97
C ILE A 5 7.58 18.47 11.87
N LEU A 6 6.35 18.54 11.36
CA LEU A 6 5.18 17.83 11.83
C LEU A 6 4.98 16.58 10.96
N LYS A 7 4.75 15.45 11.62
CA LYS A 7 4.37 14.19 10.97
C LYS A 7 3.13 13.60 11.63
N ILE A 8 2.22 13.05 10.83
CA ILE A 8 1.13 12.20 11.33
C ILE A 8 1.65 10.77 11.39
N ASP A 9 1.64 10.18 12.58
CA ASP A 9 2.06 8.79 12.79
C ASP A 9 0.88 7.82 12.72
N LYS A 10 -0.31 8.23 13.19
CA LYS A 10 -1.52 7.39 13.18
C LYS A 10 -2.79 8.24 13.09
N ILE A 11 -3.80 7.73 12.39
CA ILE A 11 -5.16 8.30 12.36
C ILE A 11 -6.15 7.21 12.75
N GLN A 12 -7.03 7.52 13.71
CA GLN A 12 -8.23 6.76 14.06
C GLN A 12 -9.43 7.70 14.09
N LEU A 13 -10.65 7.16 14.16
CA LEU A 13 -11.85 8.00 14.30
C LEU A 13 -11.87 8.74 15.64
N GLU A 14 -11.21 8.19 16.65
CA GLU A 14 -11.17 8.69 18.02
C GLU A 14 -10.01 9.65 18.29
N TYR A 15 -8.97 9.65 17.46
CA TYR A 15 -7.79 10.49 17.65
C TYR A 15 -6.82 10.50 16.46
N ILE A 16 -5.88 11.44 16.49
CA ILE A 16 -4.70 11.50 15.62
C ILE A 16 -3.45 11.49 16.50
N GLU A 17 -2.44 10.71 16.15
CA GLU A 17 -1.11 10.76 16.76
C GLU A 17 -0.14 11.48 15.83
N ILE A 18 0.57 12.46 16.38
CA ILE A 18 1.55 13.27 15.66
C ILE A 18 2.92 13.20 16.35
N SER A 19 3.98 13.37 15.56
CA SER A 19 5.34 13.61 16.03
C SER A 19 5.87 14.96 15.55
N LEU A 20 6.75 15.53 16.37
CA LEU A 20 7.34 16.85 16.18
C LEU A 20 8.86 16.75 16.21
N SER A 21 9.50 17.49 15.31
CA SER A 21 10.95 17.68 15.30
C SER A 21 11.26 19.14 14.97
N PRO A 22 11.94 19.90 15.84
CA PRO A 22 12.32 19.56 17.21
C PRO A 22 11.09 19.38 18.13
N SER A 23 11.30 18.75 19.30
CA SER A 23 10.27 18.61 20.32
C SER A 23 9.74 19.96 20.80
N ILE A 24 8.46 20.00 21.17
CA ILE A 24 7.82 21.17 21.75
C ILE A 24 7.24 20.72 23.08
N LEU A 25 7.74 21.24 24.19
CA LEU A 25 7.17 20.97 25.51
C LEU A 25 5.84 21.70 25.67
N ASP A 26 4.90 21.09 26.38
CA ASP A 26 3.61 21.69 26.73
C ASP A 26 2.81 22.28 25.56
N LEU A 27 2.84 21.61 24.40
CA LEU A 27 2.06 22.01 23.23
C LEU A 27 0.57 22.17 23.59
N SER A 28 0.04 23.38 23.35
CA SER A 28 -1.35 23.72 23.62
C SER A 28 -2.21 23.73 22.35
N LYS A 29 -3.53 23.82 22.51
CA LYS A 29 -4.46 23.90 21.36
C LYS A 29 -4.24 25.16 20.52
N GLU A 30 -3.86 26.27 21.15
CA GLU A 30 -3.61 27.55 20.47
C GLU A 30 -2.42 27.47 19.51
N ASN A 31 -1.52 26.52 19.76
CA ASN A 31 -0.39 26.23 18.90
C ASN A 31 -0.76 25.35 17.69
N ILE A 32 -1.99 24.85 17.61
CA ILE A 32 -2.40 23.93 16.54
C ILE A 32 -3.45 24.61 15.67
N ILE A 33 -3.15 24.72 14.39
CA ILE A 33 -4.12 25.03 13.36
C ILE A 33 -4.63 23.71 12.81
N LEU A 34 -5.81 23.30 13.26
CA LEU A 34 -6.48 22.08 12.82
C LEU A 34 -7.73 22.44 12.02
N ILE A 35 -7.72 22.14 10.73
CA ILE A 35 -8.85 22.34 9.82
C ILE A 35 -9.44 20.97 9.50
N LEU A 36 -10.74 20.80 9.73
CA LEU A 36 -11.51 19.60 9.41
C LEU A 36 -12.63 19.98 8.41
N ASN A 37 -12.67 19.35 7.25
CA ASN A 37 -13.64 19.66 6.17
C ASN A 37 -13.74 21.17 5.87
N ASP A 38 -12.58 21.79 5.64
CA ASP A 38 -12.44 23.22 5.33
C ASP A 38 -12.91 24.18 6.43
N LYS A 39 -13.11 23.70 7.67
CA LYS A 39 -13.44 24.51 8.84
C LYS A 39 -12.45 24.29 9.97
N ASN A 40 -12.10 25.34 10.70
CA ASN A 40 -11.28 25.18 11.90
C ASN A 40 -12.02 24.31 12.94
N LEU A 41 -11.34 23.28 13.43
CA LEU A 41 -11.80 22.46 14.54
C LEU A 41 -11.19 23.02 15.82
N TYR A 42 -12.03 23.44 16.76
CA TYR A 42 -11.58 23.97 18.07
C TYR A 42 -11.88 23.01 19.24
N ASN A 43 -12.83 22.09 19.05
CA ASN A 43 -13.31 21.18 20.08
C ASN A 43 -12.56 19.84 20.04
N TYR A 44 -11.34 19.83 20.55
CA TYR A 44 -10.50 18.65 20.73
C TYR A 44 -9.62 18.82 21.96
N ASN A 45 -9.06 17.74 22.49
CA ASN A 45 -8.03 17.75 23.52
C ASN A 45 -6.68 17.35 22.92
N ILE A 46 -5.60 17.82 23.55
CA ILE A 46 -4.25 17.40 23.22
C ILE A 46 -3.63 16.74 24.45
N ARG A 47 -2.88 15.66 24.24
CA ARG A 47 -2.17 14.95 25.30
C ARG A 47 -0.78 14.56 24.84
N ASP A 48 0.24 14.86 25.63
CA ASP A 48 1.57 14.31 25.44
C ASP A 48 1.55 12.79 25.71
N ILE A 49 2.04 12.01 24.75
CA ILE A 49 2.17 10.55 24.82
C ILE A 49 3.63 10.09 24.78
N SER A 50 4.57 11.03 24.79
CA SER A 50 6.03 10.83 24.78
C SER A 50 6.67 10.94 26.17
N GLY A 51 5.87 10.81 27.24
CA GLY A 51 6.36 10.81 28.62
C GLY A 51 6.92 12.14 29.10
N GLY A 52 6.48 13.28 28.52
CA GLY A 52 6.93 14.61 28.88
C GLY A 52 8.05 15.16 27.99
N SER A 53 8.52 14.40 26.99
CA SER A 53 9.57 14.88 26.08
C SER A 53 9.06 15.82 24.99
N GLY A 54 7.74 16.01 24.84
CA GLY A 54 7.15 16.87 23.83
C GLY A 54 7.40 16.42 22.39
N GLN A 55 7.79 15.16 22.18
CA GLN A 55 8.09 14.62 20.86
C GLN A 55 6.84 14.07 20.17
N LYS A 56 5.87 13.57 20.94
CA LYS A 56 4.65 12.95 20.41
C LYS A 56 3.40 13.40 21.14
N TYR A 57 2.37 13.70 20.38
CA TYR A 57 1.09 14.17 20.89
C TYR A 57 -0.06 13.40 20.29
N LYS A 58 -1.13 13.29 21.08
CA LYS A 58 -2.42 12.74 20.68
C LYS A 58 -3.44 13.87 20.64
N ILE A 59 -4.06 14.08 19.48
CA ILE A 59 -5.17 15.02 19.26
C ILE A 59 -6.46 14.21 19.31
N ILE A 60 -7.34 14.51 20.26
CA ILE A 60 -8.55 13.73 20.57
C ILE A 60 -9.77 14.64 20.38
N PRO A 61 -10.53 14.54 19.29
CA PRO A 61 -11.70 15.39 19.09
C PRO A 61 -12.79 15.08 20.14
N VAL A 62 -13.60 16.07 20.50
CA VAL A 62 -14.72 15.89 21.44
C VAL A 62 -15.80 14.97 20.85
N SER A 63 -15.99 15.04 19.54
CA SER A 63 -16.81 14.11 18.77
C SER A 63 -15.92 13.35 17.82
N LYS A 64 -16.14 12.03 17.66
CA LYS A 64 -15.34 11.20 16.74
C LYS A 64 -15.33 11.80 15.34
N PHE A 65 -14.19 11.70 14.66
CA PHE A 65 -14.09 12.04 13.25
C PHE A 65 -15.02 11.15 12.43
N ASN A 66 -15.54 11.71 11.34
CA ASN A 66 -16.18 10.91 10.31
C ASN A 66 -15.11 10.23 9.47
N ARG A 67 -15.40 9.01 9.01
CA ARG A 67 -14.53 8.29 8.07
C ARG A 67 -14.27 9.07 6.78
N TYR A 68 -15.08 10.05 6.43
CA TYR A 68 -14.89 10.85 5.21
C TYR A 68 -14.26 12.22 5.45
N ASP A 69 -13.84 12.51 6.68
CA ASP A 69 -13.29 13.82 6.98
C ASP A 69 -11.95 14.05 6.26
N SER A 70 -11.81 15.23 5.67
CA SER A 70 -10.52 15.79 5.28
C SER A 70 -9.95 16.62 6.43
N MET A 71 -8.65 16.55 6.64
CA MET A 71 -7.96 17.30 7.68
C MET A 71 -6.70 17.99 7.18
N SER A 72 -6.39 19.13 7.77
CA SER A 72 -5.12 19.83 7.63
C SER A 72 -4.63 20.23 9.01
N ILE A 73 -3.38 19.91 9.32
CA ILE A 73 -2.74 20.19 10.61
C ILE A 73 -1.48 21.01 10.36
N GLN A 74 -1.31 22.08 11.13
CA GLN A 74 -0.07 22.85 11.20
C GLN A 74 0.17 23.28 12.63
N ILE A 75 1.42 23.29 13.06
CA ILE A 75 1.83 23.82 14.36
C ILE A 75 2.35 25.23 14.18
N ARG A 76 1.86 26.15 15.02
CA ARG A 76 2.41 27.49 15.25
C ARG A 76 2.95 27.55 16.67
N TYR A 77 4.27 27.64 16.79
CA TYR A 77 4.92 27.75 18.08
C TYR A 77 5.98 28.84 18.01
N GLU A 78 5.88 29.80 18.94
CA GLU A 78 6.61 31.07 18.87
C GLU A 78 6.40 31.72 17.49
N ASP A 79 7.46 32.18 16.85
CA ASP A 79 7.44 32.84 15.54
C ASP A 79 7.64 31.85 14.36
N THR A 80 7.50 30.54 14.61
CA THR A 80 7.76 29.51 13.61
C THR A 80 6.52 28.66 13.30
N LEU A 81 6.38 28.31 12.02
CA LEU A 81 5.38 27.38 11.54
C LEU A 81 6.04 26.06 11.19
N SER A 82 5.35 24.95 11.48
CA SER A 82 5.69 23.68 10.86
C SER A 82 5.25 23.63 9.40
N ASN A 83 5.68 22.60 8.68
CA ASN A 83 4.99 22.17 7.47
C ASN A 83 3.49 21.92 7.76
N THR A 84 2.65 22.17 6.77
CA THR A 84 1.24 21.79 6.80
C THR A 84 1.10 20.35 6.33
N VAL A 85 0.49 19.49 7.15
CA VAL A 85 0.16 18.11 6.78
C VAL A 85 -1.33 18.05 6.45
N LYS A 86 -1.67 17.65 5.23
CA LYS A 86 -3.04 17.36 4.82
C LYS A 86 -3.26 15.86 4.74
N SER A 87 -4.36 15.37 5.30
CA SER A 87 -4.73 13.96 5.27
C SER A 87 -6.24 13.79 5.14
N TYR A 88 -6.68 12.56 4.85
CA TYR A 88 -8.07 12.16 4.92
C TYR A 88 -8.17 11.04 5.95
N VAL A 89 -9.19 11.05 6.80
CA VAL A 89 -9.44 9.95 7.75
C VAL A 89 -9.66 8.66 6.98
N CYS A 90 -10.46 8.72 5.93
CA CYS A 90 -10.57 7.70 4.90
C CYS A 90 -10.98 8.41 3.60
N LYS A 91 -10.17 8.29 2.54
CA LYS A 91 -10.53 8.91 1.26
C LYS A 91 -11.64 8.10 0.61
N TYR A 92 -12.70 8.76 0.14
CA TYR A 92 -13.62 8.14 -0.80
C TYR A 92 -12.84 7.89 -2.10
N ILE A 93 -12.54 6.63 -2.38
CA ILE A 93 -12.07 6.24 -3.71
C ILE A 93 -13.32 6.20 -4.60
N LYS A 94 -13.57 7.30 -5.31
CA LYS A 94 -14.62 7.38 -6.32
C LYS A 94 -13.96 7.04 -7.66
N ASN A 95 -14.36 5.91 -8.26
CA ASN A 95 -13.84 5.30 -9.49
C ASN A 95 -12.55 4.48 -9.32
N ASN A 96 -12.34 3.53 -10.25
CA ASN A 96 -11.16 2.69 -10.39
C ASN A 96 -9.88 3.49 -10.09
N THR A 97 -9.24 3.19 -8.96
CA THR A 97 -7.90 3.70 -8.66
C THR A 97 -6.89 2.61 -8.92
N ASP A 98 -5.86 2.97 -9.66
CA ASP A 98 -4.69 2.13 -9.81
C ASP A 98 -3.85 2.22 -8.54
N MET A 99 -3.65 1.08 -7.88
CA MET A 99 -2.70 0.96 -6.78
C MET A 99 -1.41 0.35 -7.33
N THR A 100 -0.32 1.12 -7.30
CA THR A 100 1.00 0.59 -7.63
C THR A 100 1.61 -0.03 -6.39
N ILE A 101 1.71 -1.36 -6.37
CA ILE A 101 2.40 -2.10 -5.31
C ILE A 101 3.77 -2.48 -5.81
N ARG A 102 4.81 -2.13 -5.05
CA ARG A 102 6.17 -2.61 -5.32
C ARG A 102 6.40 -3.92 -4.58
N ILE A 103 6.75 -4.96 -5.32
CA ILE A 103 7.11 -6.25 -4.74
C ILE A 103 8.54 -6.13 -4.23
N MET A 104 8.69 -6.13 -2.91
CA MET A 104 10.02 -6.02 -2.29
C MET A 104 10.78 -7.34 -2.47
N GLN A 105 12.10 -7.24 -2.68
CA GLN A 105 13.06 -8.35 -2.78
C GLN A 105 13.10 -9.14 -4.10
N ASN A 106 12.30 -8.80 -5.12
CA ASN A 106 12.32 -9.46 -6.45
C ASN A 106 12.24 -11.00 -6.37
N VAL A 107 11.54 -11.52 -5.37
CA VAL A 107 11.40 -12.97 -5.18
C VAL A 107 10.36 -13.48 -6.16
N SER A 108 10.72 -14.52 -6.92
CA SER A 108 9.77 -15.19 -7.82
C SER A 108 8.78 -16.03 -6.99
N GLY A 109 7.50 -16.00 -7.35
CA GLY A 109 6.48 -16.79 -6.67
C GLY A 109 5.06 -16.50 -7.12
N LEU A 110 4.11 -17.17 -6.48
CA LEU A 110 2.69 -16.88 -6.57
C LEU A 110 2.31 -15.89 -5.47
N TYR A 111 1.69 -14.78 -5.87
CA TYR A 111 1.31 -13.69 -4.99
C TYR A 111 -0.20 -13.48 -4.99
N LYS A 112 -0.72 -13.04 -3.86
CA LYS A 112 -2.10 -12.60 -3.67
C LYS A 112 -2.09 -11.33 -2.84
N ILE A 113 -2.95 -10.37 -3.20
CA ILE A 113 -3.15 -9.16 -2.40
C ILE A 113 -4.39 -9.37 -1.57
N THR A 114 -4.27 -9.16 -0.25
CA THR A 114 -5.39 -9.20 0.68
C THR A 114 -5.54 -7.84 1.36
N LEU A 115 -6.79 -7.41 1.50
CA LEU A 115 -7.16 -6.25 2.28
C LEU A 115 -8.05 -6.72 3.42
N THR A 116 -7.44 -6.88 4.59
CA THR A 116 -8.11 -7.41 5.78
C THR A 116 -8.74 -6.31 6.63
N ASP A 117 -8.17 -5.10 6.62
CA ASP A 117 -8.61 -4.03 7.50
C ASP A 117 -8.36 -2.65 6.87
N ILE A 118 -9.29 -1.72 7.07
CA ILE A 118 -9.08 -0.28 6.84
C ILE A 118 -9.56 0.44 8.08
N ASN A 119 -8.66 1.14 8.77
CA ASN A 119 -8.97 1.88 9.99
C ASN A 119 -9.71 1.02 11.04
N GLU A 120 -9.21 -0.20 11.27
CA GLU A 120 -9.76 -1.14 12.28
C GLU A 120 -11.17 -1.66 11.98
N LEU A 121 -11.69 -1.37 10.78
CA LEU A 121 -12.85 -2.05 10.23
C LEU A 121 -12.34 -3.23 9.40
N SER A 122 -12.88 -4.41 9.70
CA SER A 122 -12.54 -5.62 8.97
C SER A 122 -13.18 -5.65 7.58
N TYR A 123 -12.37 -6.03 6.60
CA TYR A 123 -12.72 -6.33 5.23
C TYR A 123 -12.22 -7.75 4.91
N ASP A 124 -12.87 -8.42 3.97
CA ASP A 124 -12.40 -9.70 3.46
C ASP A 124 -12.35 -9.64 1.93
N VAL A 125 -11.39 -8.86 1.44
CA VAL A 125 -11.20 -8.66 0.00
C VAL A 125 -9.86 -9.26 -0.42
N GLU A 126 -9.93 -10.17 -1.38
CA GLU A 126 -8.76 -10.83 -1.95
C GLU A 126 -8.70 -10.62 -3.47
N SER A 127 -7.48 -10.43 -3.98
CA SER A 127 -7.23 -10.48 -5.42
C SER A 127 -7.22 -11.92 -5.93
N LYS A 128 -7.31 -12.08 -7.24
CA LYS A 128 -6.83 -13.32 -7.88
C LYS A 128 -5.32 -13.46 -7.63
N THR A 129 -4.84 -14.70 -7.58
CA THR A 129 -3.41 -14.98 -7.56
C THR A 129 -2.76 -14.53 -8.86
N PHE A 130 -1.57 -13.95 -8.77
CA PHE A 130 -0.75 -13.57 -9.92
C PHE A 130 0.68 -14.06 -9.73
N ILE A 131 1.37 -14.24 -10.85
CA ILE A 131 2.74 -14.74 -10.86
C ILE A 131 3.70 -13.56 -10.89
N VAL A 132 4.75 -13.66 -10.09
CA VAL A 132 5.90 -12.79 -10.14
C VAL A 132 7.09 -13.64 -10.49
N SER A 133 7.77 -13.28 -11.56
CA SER A 133 9.03 -13.90 -11.93
C SER A 133 9.92 -12.86 -12.59
N LEU A 134 11.22 -13.15 -12.62
CA LEU A 134 12.10 -12.47 -13.57
C LEU A 134 11.61 -12.74 -15.02
N PRO A 135 12.01 -11.89 -15.99
CA PRO A 135 11.69 -12.12 -17.38
C PRO A 135 12.12 -13.51 -17.84
N LEU A 136 11.31 -14.12 -18.70
CA LEU A 136 11.63 -15.41 -19.30
C LEU A 136 12.85 -15.28 -20.22
N ASN A 137 13.73 -16.26 -20.17
CA ASN A 137 14.71 -16.48 -21.23
C ASN A 137 14.17 -17.57 -22.15
N ILE A 138 13.61 -17.14 -23.28
CA ILE A 138 12.95 -18.03 -24.25
C ILE A 138 13.91 -19.09 -24.79
N GLU A 139 15.21 -18.79 -24.93
CA GLU A 139 16.21 -19.75 -25.40
C GLU A 139 16.45 -20.90 -24.41
N ASN A 140 16.20 -20.66 -23.12
CA ASN A 140 16.33 -21.66 -22.06
C ASN A 140 15.00 -22.34 -21.71
N CYS A 141 13.89 -21.89 -22.32
CA CYS A 141 12.61 -22.57 -22.20
C CYS A 141 12.56 -23.73 -23.18
N SER A 142 11.85 -24.79 -22.84
CA SER A 142 11.68 -25.94 -23.70
C SER A 142 10.23 -26.41 -23.70
N ALA A 143 9.81 -26.96 -24.83
CA ALA A 143 8.58 -27.72 -24.94
C ALA A 143 8.94 -29.11 -25.45
N THR A 144 8.43 -30.15 -24.79
CA THR A 144 8.67 -31.54 -25.16
C THR A 144 7.33 -32.20 -25.41
N LEU A 145 7.18 -32.74 -26.61
CA LEU A 145 6.04 -33.54 -26.98
C LEU A 145 6.13 -34.89 -26.26
N GLN A 146 5.08 -35.29 -25.55
CA GLN A 146 4.97 -36.65 -25.04
C GLN A 146 4.32 -37.56 -26.09
N GLY A 147 4.98 -38.68 -26.40
CA GLY A 147 4.46 -39.70 -27.31
C GLY A 147 5.17 -39.77 -28.66
N GLY A 148 4.48 -40.29 -29.66
CA GLY A 148 5.00 -40.49 -31.02
C GLY A 148 4.81 -39.26 -31.91
N GLU A 149 5.51 -39.24 -33.05
CA GLU A 149 5.47 -38.12 -34.02
C GLU A 149 4.20 -38.13 -34.89
N ILE A 150 3.41 -39.20 -34.85
CA ILE A 150 2.20 -39.37 -35.65
C ILE A 150 0.99 -39.40 -34.70
N TYR A 151 0.07 -38.47 -34.93
CA TYR A 151 -1.20 -38.39 -34.21
C TYR A 151 -2.37 -38.56 -35.17
N HIS A 152 -3.39 -39.25 -34.70
CA HIS A 152 -4.66 -39.42 -35.39
C HIS A 152 -5.69 -38.38 -34.95
N VAL A 153 -6.70 -38.17 -35.80
CA VAL A 153 -7.78 -37.24 -35.52
C VAL A 153 -8.49 -37.64 -34.23
N GLY A 154 -8.57 -36.72 -33.28
CA GLY A 154 -9.21 -36.93 -31.98
C GLY A 154 -8.26 -37.39 -30.87
N GLU A 155 -6.98 -37.61 -31.15
CA GLU A 155 -6.00 -37.93 -30.13
C GLU A 155 -5.59 -36.70 -29.31
N ASN A 156 -5.39 -36.91 -28.00
CA ASN A 156 -4.85 -35.90 -27.10
C ASN A 156 -3.34 -35.80 -27.32
N ILE A 157 -2.87 -34.58 -27.59
CA ILE A 157 -1.45 -34.26 -27.64
C ILE A 157 -1.03 -33.67 -26.30
N VAL A 158 -0.08 -34.32 -25.63
CA VAL A 158 0.47 -33.84 -24.36
C VAL A 158 1.81 -33.17 -24.65
N ILE A 159 1.97 -31.93 -24.17
CA ILE A 159 3.20 -31.15 -24.32
C ILE A 159 3.63 -30.70 -22.93
N ASP A 160 4.83 -31.11 -22.53
CA ASP A 160 5.48 -30.64 -21.32
C ASP A 160 6.22 -29.34 -21.63
N VAL A 161 5.85 -28.26 -20.95
CA VAL A 161 6.50 -26.96 -21.09
C VAL A 161 7.32 -26.66 -19.86
N VAL A 162 8.61 -26.43 -20.04
CA VAL A 162 9.53 -25.99 -18.99
C VAL A 162 9.92 -24.55 -19.27
N LEU A 163 9.53 -23.65 -18.37
CA LEU A 163 9.82 -22.23 -18.46
C LEU A 163 10.94 -21.85 -17.50
N ARG A 164 11.90 -21.07 -17.99
CA ARG A 164 13.05 -20.60 -17.20
C ARG A 164 13.19 -19.09 -17.28
N ASP A 165 13.60 -18.51 -16.17
CA ASP A 165 13.91 -17.09 -16.10
C ASP A 165 15.29 -16.76 -16.70
N THR A 166 15.57 -15.46 -16.80
CA THR A 166 16.86 -14.91 -17.26
C THR A 166 18.07 -15.32 -16.45
N LYS A 167 17.89 -15.95 -15.28
CA LYS A 167 18.98 -16.53 -14.47
C LYS A 167 19.05 -18.06 -14.58
N GLY A 168 18.18 -18.69 -15.38
CA GLY A 168 18.12 -20.13 -15.56
C GLY A 168 17.28 -20.89 -14.52
N ASN A 169 16.64 -20.19 -13.59
CA ASN A 169 15.77 -20.83 -12.60
C ASN A 169 14.43 -21.20 -13.22
N LEU A 170 13.78 -22.24 -12.69
CA LEU A 170 12.39 -22.53 -13.02
C LEU A 170 11.50 -21.37 -12.54
N VAL A 171 10.55 -20.98 -13.38
CA VAL A 171 9.52 -20.03 -12.97
C VAL A 171 8.44 -20.71 -12.12
N PRO A 172 7.69 -19.97 -11.29
CA PRO A 172 6.62 -20.55 -10.47
C PRO A 172 5.52 -21.19 -11.32
N ASP A 173 4.86 -22.21 -10.80
CA ASP A 173 3.68 -22.76 -11.46
C ASP A 173 2.58 -21.69 -11.60
N GLY A 174 1.87 -21.70 -12.73
CA GLY A 174 0.71 -20.84 -12.91
C GLY A 174 0.25 -20.71 -14.36
N ASN A 175 -0.55 -19.69 -14.62
CA ASN A 175 -1.12 -19.43 -15.94
C ASN A 175 -0.12 -18.67 -16.82
N TYR A 176 0.39 -19.34 -17.84
CA TYR A 176 1.25 -18.77 -18.87
C TYR A 176 0.55 -18.79 -20.23
N LEU A 177 0.77 -17.76 -21.03
CA LEU A 177 0.35 -17.76 -22.43
C LEU A 177 1.36 -18.57 -23.24
N VAL A 178 0.92 -19.72 -23.76
CA VAL A 178 1.73 -20.57 -24.65
C VAL A 178 1.10 -20.54 -26.04
N GLN A 179 1.89 -20.22 -27.06
CA GLN A 179 1.46 -20.30 -28.45
C GLN A 179 2.12 -21.52 -29.11
N ILE A 180 1.30 -22.47 -29.54
CA ILE A 180 1.73 -23.63 -30.32
C ILE A 180 1.48 -23.31 -31.79
N LYS A 181 2.51 -23.49 -32.63
CA LYS A 181 2.41 -23.36 -34.08
C LYS A 181 2.57 -24.74 -34.71
N TRP A 182 1.72 -25.05 -35.68
CA TRP A 182 1.77 -26.27 -36.46
C TRP A 182 2.04 -25.90 -37.91
N ASP A 183 3.07 -26.50 -38.50
CA ASP A 183 3.27 -26.42 -39.94
C ASP A 183 2.52 -27.59 -40.58
N LYS A 184 1.68 -27.29 -41.57
CA LYS A 184 1.08 -28.32 -42.42
C LYS A 184 2.17 -28.81 -43.37
N TYR A 185 2.60 -30.05 -43.19
CA TYR A 185 3.32 -30.80 -44.22
C TYR A 185 2.34 -31.34 -45.27
#